data_AF-A0A955RAU2-F1
#
_entry.id   AF-A0A955RAU2-F1
#
_cell.length_a   1.000
_cell.length_b   1.000
_cell.length_c   1.000
_cell.angle_alpha   90.00
_cell.angle_beta   90.00
_cell.angle_gamma   90.00
#
_symmetry.space_group_name_H-M   'P 1'
#
loop_
_entity.id
_entity.type
_entity.pdbx_description
1 polymer ?
#
loop_
_entity_poly.entity_id
_entity_poly.type
_entity_poly.pdbx_seq_one_letter_code
_entity_poly.pdbx_strand_id
1 'polypeptide(L)'
;MAGSELYWEVMERLVADEAVGHAGPLVAAALDGPAALAHALDEPLPLPSVGAAPERRRPPEVWLRKVALRSFRGVGPELELELAPQPGLVVIQGRNGSGKSSLAEGLEVLLTGNAHRLTGLSSVWREGWRNLHHAASPQVSAELAVEGKGAASLRRTWDDGAQLDGGQVDVRVAGRGTTLDELGWTEALTTWRPFLGAGELARSLDKGPSQVFDALQGILGLQELTEAGRLLGEARKETKRRVDELKQAKTMLADRASTVDDPRA
;
A
#
# COMPACT_ATOMS: atom_id res chain seq x y z
N MET A 1 -9.01 -8.37 -15.04
CA MET A 1 -9.16 -7.60 -13.79
C MET A 1 -9.18 -6.14 -14.17
N ALA A 2 -10.00 -5.30 -13.54
CA ALA A 2 -9.90 -3.86 -13.77
C ALA A 2 -8.52 -3.41 -13.26
N GLY A 3 -7.66 -2.88 -14.13
CA GLY A 3 -6.32 -2.43 -13.76
C GLY A 3 -6.39 -1.30 -12.72
N SER A 4 -5.39 -1.23 -11.85
CA SER A 4 -5.22 -0.15 -10.86
C SER A 4 -5.12 1.23 -11.54
N GLU A 5 -5.25 2.32 -10.78
CA GLU A 5 -5.02 3.67 -11.31
C GLU A 5 -3.58 3.81 -11.86
N LEU A 6 -2.61 3.21 -11.18
CA LEU A 6 -1.21 3.20 -11.59
C LEU A 6 -1.02 2.46 -12.91
N TYR A 7 -1.70 1.33 -13.10
CA TYR A 7 -1.69 0.58 -14.36
C TYR A 7 -2.09 1.48 -15.53
N TRP A 8 -3.22 2.18 -15.42
CA TRP A 8 -3.71 3.03 -16.50
C TRP A 8 -2.80 4.21 -16.79
N GLU A 9 -2.26 4.84 -15.76
CA GLU A 9 -1.31 5.96 -15.91
C GLU A 9 0.00 5.49 -16.59
N VAL A 10 0.47 4.28 -16.29
CA VAL A 10 1.63 3.69 -16.97
C VAL A 10 1.30 3.36 -18.42
N MET A 11 0.13 2.78 -18.68
CA MET A 11 -0.32 2.46 -20.03
C MET A 11 -0.49 3.70 -20.91
N GLU A 12 -1.05 4.80 -20.39
CA GLU A 12 -1.11 6.09 -21.10
C GLU A 12 0.29 6.59 -21.46
N ARG A 13 1.24 6.53 -20.51
CA ARG A 13 2.63 6.95 -20.76
C ARG A 13 3.35 6.06 -21.76
N LEU A 14 3.14 4.74 -21.71
CA LEU A 14 3.73 3.79 -22.65
C LEU A 14 3.25 4.00 -24.09
N VAL A 15 1.98 4.40 -24.27
CA VAL A 15 1.45 4.73 -25.60
C VAL A 15 1.90 6.11 -26.07
N ALA A 16 2.03 7.08 -25.17
CA ALA A 16 2.43 8.44 -25.52
C ALA A 16 3.93 8.58 -25.82
N ASP A 17 4.77 7.68 -25.30
CA ASP A 17 6.23 7.75 -25.44
C ASP A 17 6.74 6.82 -26.53
N GLU A 18 7.01 7.38 -27.72
CA GLU A 18 7.58 6.66 -28.86
C GLU A 18 8.98 6.08 -28.56
N ALA A 19 9.71 6.62 -27.57
CA ALA A 19 11.04 6.15 -27.22
C ALA A 19 11.03 4.75 -26.55
N VAL A 20 9.87 4.29 -26.07
CA VAL A 20 9.74 2.99 -25.43
C VAL A 20 9.71 1.85 -26.45
N GLY A 21 9.36 2.13 -27.72
CA GLY A 21 9.49 1.21 -28.86
C GLY A 21 9.09 -0.25 -28.55
N HIS A 22 9.99 -1.20 -28.81
CA HIS A 22 9.77 -2.63 -28.57
C HIS A 22 9.71 -3.03 -27.08
N ALA A 23 10.08 -2.14 -26.15
CA ALA A 23 10.01 -2.43 -24.72
C ALA A 23 8.60 -2.24 -24.16
N GLY A 24 7.76 -1.42 -24.80
CA GLY A 24 6.43 -1.08 -24.29
C GLY A 24 5.51 -2.29 -24.08
N PRO A 25 5.41 -3.24 -25.04
CA PRO A 25 4.64 -4.46 -24.86
C PRO A 25 5.15 -5.34 -23.71
N LEU A 26 6.48 -5.38 -23.50
CA LEU A 26 7.08 -6.15 -22.40
C LEU A 26 6.77 -5.52 -21.03
N VAL A 27 6.76 -4.18 -20.94
CA VAL A 27 6.39 -3.48 -19.70
C VAL A 27 4.91 -3.72 -19.38
N ALA A 28 4.02 -3.61 -20.37
CA ALA A 28 2.60 -3.91 -20.18
C ALA A 28 2.37 -5.37 -19.74
N ALA A 29 3.02 -6.31 -20.41
CA ALA A 29 2.92 -7.73 -20.06
C ALA A 29 3.48 -8.04 -18.67
N ALA A 30 4.51 -7.31 -18.21
CA ALA A 30 5.03 -7.44 -16.85
C ALA A 30 4.05 -6.92 -15.79
N LEU A 31 3.26 -5.88 -16.09
CA LEU A 31 2.19 -5.38 -15.21
C LEU A 31 1.01 -6.34 -15.12
N ASP A 32 0.70 -7.05 -16.22
CA ASP A 32 -0.35 -8.09 -16.23
C ASP A 32 0.10 -9.38 -15.50
N GLY A 33 1.41 -9.58 -15.34
CA GLY A 33 2.00 -10.61 -14.50
C GLY A 33 2.94 -11.58 -15.22
N PRO A 34 3.51 -12.57 -14.50
CA PRO A 34 4.58 -13.42 -15.02
C PRO A 34 4.19 -14.27 -16.24
N ALA A 35 2.93 -14.72 -16.31
CA ALA A 35 2.44 -15.52 -17.43
C ALA A 35 2.30 -14.69 -18.72
N ALA A 36 1.80 -13.45 -18.60
CA ALA A 36 1.70 -12.53 -19.72
C ALA A 36 3.09 -12.13 -20.23
N LEU A 37 4.02 -11.85 -19.32
CA LEU A 37 5.41 -11.55 -19.69
C LEU A 37 6.08 -12.73 -20.40
N ALA A 38 5.90 -13.96 -19.93
CA ALA A 38 6.45 -15.15 -20.59
C ALA A 38 5.94 -15.29 -22.03
N HIS A 39 4.64 -15.09 -22.25
CA HIS A 39 4.06 -15.11 -23.59
C HIS A 39 4.63 -14.00 -24.49
N ALA A 40 4.77 -12.79 -23.97
CA ALA A 40 5.32 -11.65 -24.72
C ALA A 40 6.80 -11.81 -25.12
N LEU A 41 7.55 -12.66 -24.42
CA LEU A 41 8.93 -13.00 -24.74
C LEU A 41 9.03 -14.04 -25.87
N ASP A 42 8.05 -14.93 -25.98
CA ASP A 42 7.99 -15.96 -27.03
C ASP A 42 7.39 -15.41 -28.32
N GLU A 43 6.36 -14.56 -28.21
CA GLU A 43 5.66 -13.98 -29.36
C GLU A 43 5.58 -12.45 -29.22
N PRO A 44 6.06 -11.67 -30.22
CA PRO A 44 5.97 -10.22 -30.19
C PRO A 44 4.51 -9.76 -30.10
N LEU A 45 4.11 -9.24 -28.95
CA LEU A 45 2.79 -8.65 -28.77
C LEU A 45 2.78 -7.19 -29.30
N PRO A 46 1.69 -6.75 -29.95
CA PRO A 46 1.50 -5.34 -30.23
C PRO A 46 1.42 -4.54 -28.92
N LEU A 47 1.71 -3.24 -28.99
CA LEU A 47 1.38 -2.33 -27.89
C LEU A 47 -0.11 -2.47 -27.57
N PRO A 48 -0.49 -2.63 -26.29
CA PRO A 48 -1.90 -2.73 -25.95
C PRO A 48 -2.66 -1.47 -26.37
N SER A 49 -3.84 -1.65 -26.97
CA SER A 49 -4.76 -0.54 -27.13
C SER A 49 -5.33 -0.18 -25.76
N VAL A 50 -4.92 0.96 -25.22
CA VAL A 50 -5.51 1.49 -24.00
C VAL A 50 -6.93 1.90 -24.36
N GLY A 51 -7.93 1.18 -23.84
CA GLY A 51 -9.32 1.61 -23.90
C GLY A 51 -9.48 2.96 -23.18
N ALA A 52 -10.66 3.58 -23.24
CA ALA A 52 -10.91 4.76 -22.42
C ALA A 52 -10.64 4.42 -20.95
N ALA A 53 -9.68 5.13 -20.34
CA ALA A 53 -9.42 5.00 -18.92
C ALA A 53 -10.75 5.18 -18.16
N PRO A 54 -11.03 4.36 -17.13
CA PRO A 54 -12.23 4.58 -16.33
C PRO A 54 -12.25 6.03 -15.84
N GLU A 55 -13.44 6.66 -15.87
CA GLU A 55 -13.59 8.03 -15.37
C GLU A 55 -12.96 8.14 -13.99
N ARG A 56 -11.97 9.04 -13.85
CA ARG A 56 -11.29 9.33 -12.59
C ARG A 56 -12.30 9.93 -11.60
N ARG A 57 -13.00 9.09 -10.85
CA ARG A 57 -13.85 9.54 -9.75
C ARG A 57 -12.94 9.91 -8.59
N ARG A 58 -12.75 11.22 -8.38
CA ARG A 58 -12.13 11.69 -7.15
C ARG A 58 -12.96 11.17 -5.98
N PRO A 59 -12.36 10.46 -5.01
CA PRO A 59 -13.07 10.12 -3.79
C PRO A 59 -13.53 11.41 -3.11
N PRO A 60 -14.70 11.42 -2.43
CA PRO A 60 -15.18 12.59 -1.72
C PRO A 60 -14.16 13.02 -0.68
N GLU A 61 -13.96 14.32 -0.50
CA GLU A 61 -13.06 14.81 0.55
C GLU A 61 -13.59 14.40 1.94
N VAL A 62 -12.69 13.96 2.81
CA VAL A 62 -12.99 13.54 4.18
C VAL A 62 -12.10 14.32 5.15
N TRP A 63 -12.73 15.07 6.05
CA TRP A 63 -12.04 15.91 7.02
C TRP A 63 -12.29 15.43 8.45
N LEU A 64 -11.23 15.31 9.25
CA LEU A 64 -11.36 14.98 10.67
C LEU A 64 -11.95 16.17 11.44
N ARG A 65 -13.07 15.93 12.13
CA ARG A 65 -13.72 16.92 12.99
C ARG A 65 -13.43 16.65 14.46
N LYS A 66 -13.38 15.38 14.85
CA LYS A 66 -13.21 14.98 16.25
C LYS A 66 -12.56 13.62 16.35
N VAL A 67 -11.73 13.41 17.37
CA VAL A 67 -11.24 12.10 17.79
C VAL A 67 -11.30 12.02 19.32
N ALA A 68 -11.78 10.90 19.83
CA ALA A 68 -11.90 10.63 21.26
C ALA A 68 -11.44 9.22 21.61
N LEU A 69 -10.76 9.08 22.75
CA LEU A 69 -10.20 7.84 23.26
C LEU A 69 -10.66 7.61 24.69
N ARG A 70 -10.98 6.37 25.02
CA ARG A 70 -11.23 5.92 26.40
C ARG A 70 -10.60 4.55 26.63
N SER A 71 -10.00 4.36 27.80
CA SER A 71 -9.32 3.11 28.19
C SER A 71 -8.37 2.57 27.11
N PHE A 72 -7.70 3.46 26.39
CA PHE A 72 -6.82 3.14 25.26
C PHE A 72 -5.42 3.68 25.53
N ARG A 73 -4.40 2.82 25.49
CA ARG A 73 -3.03 3.14 25.87
C ARG A 73 -2.99 3.75 27.28
N GLY A 74 -2.22 4.82 27.47
CA GLY A 74 -2.19 5.59 28.71
C GLY A 74 -3.42 6.46 28.98
N VAL A 75 -4.43 6.48 28.11
CA VAL A 75 -5.66 7.26 28.32
C VAL A 75 -6.63 6.47 29.19
N GLY A 76 -6.99 7.04 30.34
CA GLY A 76 -7.97 6.47 31.27
C GLY A 76 -9.41 6.86 30.90
N PRO A 77 -10.00 7.88 31.56
CA PRO A 77 -11.43 8.17 31.45
C PRO A 77 -11.84 8.67 30.06
N GLU A 78 -11.24 9.73 29.55
CA GLU A 78 -11.44 10.20 28.17
C GLU A 78 -10.32 11.17 27.78
N LEU A 79 -9.87 11.10 26.53
CA LEU A 79 -9.06 12.13 25.88
C LEU A 79 -9.71 12.46 24.55
N GLU A 80 -10.01 13.74 24.36
CA GLU A 80 -10.73 14.24 23.20
C GLU A 80 -9.95 15.37 22.52
N LEU A 81 -10.03 15.39 21.19
CA LEU A 81 -9.51 16.47 20.35
C LEU A 81 -10.55 16.82 19.29
N GLU A 82 -10.97 18.07 19.29
CA GLU A 82 -11.81 18.65 18.23
C GLU A 82 -10.97 19.49 17.27
N LEU A 83 -11.29 19.39 15.99
CA LEU A 83 -10.59 20.03 14.89
C LEU A 83 -11.59 20.72 13.97
N ALA A 84 -11.17 21.82 13.35
CA ALA A 84 -11.93 22.41 12.26
C ALA A 84 -11.80 21.50 11.02
N PRO A 85 -12.91 21.01 10.44
CA PRO A 85 -12.88 20.13 9.28
C PRO A 85 -12.61 20.93 8.00
N GLN A 86 -11.37 21.39 7.85
CA GLN A 86 -10.92 22.21 6.72
C GLN A 86 -9.45 21.92 6.39
N PRO A 87 -9.00 22.24 5.16
CA PRO A 87 -7.58 22.17 4.81
C PRO A 87 -6.72 23.00 5.77
N GLY A 88 -5.61 22.42 6.23
CA GLY A 88 -4.68 23.13 7.10
C GLY A 88 -3.64 22.24 7.75
N LEU A 89 -2.71 22.87 8.48
CA LEU A 89 -1.72 22.20 9.31
C LEU A 89 -2.10 22.37 10.78
N VAL A 90 -2.34 21.24 11.46
CA VAL A 90 -2.59 21.21 12.91
C VAL A 90 -1.37 20.62 13.61
N VAL A 91 -0.81 21.36 14.57
CA VAL A 91 0.31 20.91 15.41
C VAL A 91 -0.20 20.65 16.82
N ILE A 92 -0.03 19.41 17.30
CA ILE A 92 -0.41 19.02 18.66
C ILE A 92 0.86 18.92 19.52
N GLN A 93 0.98 19.81 20.50
CA GLN A 93 2.11 19.84 21.44
C GLN A 93 1.67 19.48 22.86
N GLY A 94 2.57 18.87 23.63
CA GLY A 94 2.32 18.51 25.02
C GLY A 94 3.44 17.65 25.59
N ARG A 95 3.47 17.47 26.91
CA ARG A 95 4.47 16.64 27.61
C ARG A 95 4.47 15.19 27.13
N ASN A 96 5.60 14.48 27.25
CA ASN A 96 5.63 13.04 27.00
C ASN A 96 4.61 12.32 27.90
N GLY A 97 3.91 11.34 27.33
CA GLY A 97 2.82 10.63 28.02
C GLY A 97 1.45 11.34 27.97
N SER A 98 1.32 12.54 27.41
CA SER A 98 0.05 13.28 27.34
C SER A 98 -0.98 12.74 26.34
N GLY A 99 -0.77 11.55 25.77
CA GLY A 99 -1.72 10.93 24.83
C GLY A 99 -1.68 11.40 23.37
N LYS A 100 -0.75 12.30 22.97
CA LYS A 100 -0.63 12.77 21.56
C LYS A 100 -0.49 11.62 20.56
N SER A 101 0.46 10.72 20.82
CA SER A 101 0.65 9.53 19.97
C SER A 101 -0.53 8.58 20.07
N SER A 102 -1.19 8.50 21.23
CA SER A 102 -2.40 7.69 21.40
C SER A 102 -3.53 8.18 20.50
N LEU A 103 -3.69 9.49 20.29
CA LEU A 103 -4.71 10.06 19.38
C LEU A 103 -4.49 9.62 17.94
N ALA A 104 -3.26 9.75 17.45
CA ALA A 104 -2.91 9.31 16.10
C ALA A 104 -3.06 7.78 15.93
N GLU A 105 -2.52 7.00 16.87
CA GLU A 105 -2.62 5.53 16.86
C GLU A 105 -4.07 5.05 16.98
N GLY A 106 -4.87 5.70 17.83
CA GLY A 106 -6.27 5.36 18.00
C GLY A 106 -7.07 5.62 16.72
N LEU A 107 -6.83 6.76 16.06
CA LEU A 107 -7.47 7.07 14.78
C LEU A 107 -7.10 6.05 13.68
N GLU A 108 -5.83 5.64 13.64
CA GLU A 108 -5.38 4.56 12.74
C GLU A 108 -6.15 3.27 13.04
N VAL A 109 -6.12 2.78 14.29
CA VAL A 109 -6.83 1.55 14.71
C VAL A 109 -8.34 1.62 14.45
N LEU A 110 -8.96 2.77 14.64
CA LEU A 110 -10.38 2.97 14.35
C LEU A 110 -10.69 2.63 12.89
N LEU A 111 -9.89 3.18 11.97
CA LEU A 111 -10.11 3.13 10.53
C LEU A 111 -9.59 1.84 9.86
N THR A 112 -8.53 1.22 10.38
CA THR A 112 -7.90 0.05 9.75
C THR A 112 -8.06 -1.23 10.56
N GLY A 113 -8.48 -1.14 11.83
CA GLY A 113 -8.49 -2.25 12.78
C GLY A 113 -7.10 -2.61 13.34
N ASN A 114 -6.02 -1.97 12.89
CA ASN A 114 -4.68 -2.25 13.36
C ASN A 114 -3.76 -1.02 13.21
N ALA A 115 -2.82 -0.81 14.13
CA ALA A 115 -1.80 0.22 13.93
C ALA A 115 -0.54 -0.40 13.31
N HIS A 116 -0.11 0.07 12.15
CA HIS A 116 1.09 -0.46 11.48
C HIS A 116 2.39 -0.22 12.30
N ARG A 117 2.37 0.76 13.22
CA ARG A 117 3.45 0.92 14.21
C ARG A 117 3.59 -0.32 15.12
N LEU A 118 2.49 -1.03 15.41
CA LEU A 118 2.44 -2.23 16.24
C LEU A 118 2.80 -3.50 15.48
N THR A 119 2.62 -3.53 14.15
CA THR A 119 3.13 -4.63 13.32
C THR A 119 4.65 -4.59 13.33
N GLY A 120 5.26 -5.60 13.97
CA GLY A 120 6.71 -5.72 14.16
C GLY A 120 7.24 -5.26 15.53
N LEU A 121 6.38 -4.77 16.44
CA LEU A 121 6.77 -4.58 17.86
C LEU A 121 6.56 -5.89 18.65
N SER A 122 7.34 -6.05 19.73
CA SER A 122 7.28 -7.22 20.61
C SER A 122 5.87 -7.48 21.15
N SER A 123 5.56 -8.72 21.53
CA SER A 123 4.26 -9.12 22.10
C SER A 123 3.77 -8.18 23.21
N VAL A 124 4.69 -7.70 24.05
CA VAL A 124 4.44 -6.72 25.12
C VAL A 124 3.81 -5.41 24.62
N TRP A 125 4.18 -4.92 23.44
CA TRP A 125 3.59 -3.70 22.85
C TRP A 125 2.24 -3.94 22.17
N ARG A 126 2.01 -5.16 21.66
CA ARG A 126 0.70 -5.64 21.16
C ARG A 126 -0.28 -5.92 22.30
N GLU A 127 0.21 -6.16 23.51
CA GLU A 127 -0.61 -6.33 24.72
C GLU A 127 -0.87 -4.98 25.43
N GLY A 128 0.07 -4.02 25.33
CA GLY A 128 -0.01 -2.70 25.97
C GLY A 128 -0.91 -1.66 25.29
N TRP A 129 -1.97 -2.06 24.61
CA TRP A 129 -2.96 -1.14 24.02
C TRP A 129 -4.16 -0.90 24.91
N ARG A 130 -4.51 -1.84 25.79
CA ARG A 130 -5.55 -1.64 26.81
C ARG A 130 -4.99 -0.83 27.96
N ASN A 131 -5.78 0.11 28.47
CA ASN A 131 -5.42 0.79 29.71
C ASN A 131 -5.64 -0.16 30.90
N LEU A 132 -4.56 -0.49 31.62
CA LEU A 132 -4.64 -1.39 32.79
C LEU A 132 -5.10 -0.69 34.07
N HIS A 133 -5.22 0.64 34.05
CA HIS A 133 -5.53 1.46 35.23
C HIS A 133 -6.96 2.01 35.21
N HIS A 134 -7.76 1.65 34.21
CA HIS A 134 -9.13 2.14 34.06
C HIS A 134 -10.04 1.01 33.59
N ALA A 135 -11.06 0.69 34.40
CA ALA A 135 -11.89 -0.51 34.24
C ALA A 135 -13.00 -0.39 33.17
N ALA A 136 -13.13 0.74 32.47
CA ALA A 136 -14.11 0.89 31.41
C ALA A 136 -13.67 0.17 30.13
N SER A 137 -14.64 -0.30 29.33
CA SER A 137 -14.36 -0.90 28.02
C SER A 137 -13.60 0.06 27.11
N PRO A 138 -12.49 -0.38 26.48
CA PRO A 138 -11.75 0.41 25.51
C PRO A 138 -12.65 0.89 24.38
N GLN A 139 -12.49 2.16 24.02
CA GLN A 139 -13.21 2.78 22.92
C GLN A 139 -12.31 3.78 22.22
N VAL A 140 -12.41 3.80 20.89
CA VAL A 140 -11.95 4.91 20.06
C VAL A 140 -13.11 5.37 19.21
N SER A 141 -13.29 6.67 19.06
CA SER A 141 -14.30 7.23 18.16
C SER A 141 -13.79 8.45 17.42
N ALA A 142 -14.35 8.70 16.24
CA ALA A 142 -14.09 9.90 15.47
C ALA A 142 -15.37 10.43 14.82
N GLU A 143 -15.41 11.74 14.62
CA GLU A 143 -16.37 12.40 13.73
C GLU A 143 -15.61 12.95 12.54
N LEU A 144 -16.15 12.71 11.35
CA LEU A 144 -15.60 13.12 10.07
C LEU A 144 -16.65 13.95 9.31
N ALA A 145 -16.21 14.96 8.58
CA ALA A 145 -17.04 15.64 7.60
C ALA A 145 -16.74 15.04 6.22
N VAL A 146 -17.75 14.48 5.56
CA VAL A 146 -17.63 13.85 4.25
C VAL A 146 -18.32 14.70 3.21
N GLU A 147 -17.58 15.10 2.18
CA GLU A 147 -18.09 15.89 1.06
C GLU A 147 -19.31 15.21 0.41
N GLY A 148 -20.38 15.97 0.23
CA GLY A 148 -21.63 15.48 -0.37
C GLY A 148 -22.43 14.47 0.46
N LYS A 149 -21.89 13.95 1.58
CA LYS A 149 -22.56 12.96 2.44
C LYS A 149 -22.85 13.46 3.87
N GLY A 150 -22.24 14.56 4.30
CA GLY A 150 -22.45 15.16 5.62
C GLY A 150 -21.56 14.53 6.70
N ALA A 151 -22.00 14.58 7.96
CA ALA A 151 -21.23 14.06 9.08
C ALA A 151 -21.25 12.52 9.11
N ALA A 152 -20.06 11.94 9.29
CA ALA A 152 -19.86 10.53 9.56
C ALA A 152 -19.32 10.34 10.98
N SER A 153 -19.86 9.38 11.73
CA SER A 153 -19.39 9.01 13.05
C SER A 153 -18.91 7.57 13.03
N LEU A 154 -17.70 7.35 13.55
CA LEU A 154 -17.11 6.03 13.68
C LEU A 154 -16.82 5.76 15.14
N ARG A 155 -17.09 4.53 15.57
CA ARG A 155 -16.77 4.07 16.91
C ARG A 155 -16.26 2.65 16.85
N ARG A 156 -15.09 2.40 17.42
CA ARG A 156 -14.56 1.06 17.65
C ARG A 156 -14.57 0.77 19.14
N THR A 157 -15.10 -0.39 19.52
CA THR A 157 -15.18 -0.86 20.90
C THR A 157 -14.63 -2.27 21.01
N TRP A 158 -14.13 -2.60 22.20
CA TRP A 158 -13.61 -3.92 22.50
C TRP A 158 -14.27 -4.48 23.75
N ASP A 159 -14.69 -5.74 23.66
CA ASP A 159 -15.11 -6.52 24.81
C ASP A 159 -13.93 -6.85 25.71
N ASP A 160 -14.22 -7.36 26.91
CA ASP A 160 -13.17 -7.80 27.81
C ASP A 160 -12.38 -8.98 27.22
N GLY A 161 -11.06 -8.99 27.43
CA GLY A 161 -10.17 -10.03 26.89
C GLY A 161 -9.92 -10.02 25.37
N ALA A 162 -10.64 -9.24 24.57
CA ALA A 162 -10.42 -9.19 23.12
C ALA A 162 -9.01 -8.68 22.74
N GLN A 163 -8.46 -9.17 21.63
CA GLN A 163 -7.24 -8.62 21.04
C GLN A 163 -7.53 -7.31 20.28
N LEU A 164 -6.48 -6.57 19.88
CA LEU A 164 -6.62 -5.26 19.24
C LEU A 164 -7.42 -5.32 17.92
N ASP A 165 -7.20 -6.36 17.13
CA ASP A 165 -7.89 -6.63 15.87
C ASP A 165 -9.34 -7.14 16.05
N GLY A 166 -9.67 -7.67 17.23
CA GLY A 166 -11.02 -8.11 17.59
C GLY A 166 -12.04 -6.98 17.87
N GLY A 167 -11.65 -5.71 17.71
CA GLY A 167 -12.52 -4.57 17.97
C GLY A 167 -13.66 -4.45 16.96
N GLN A 168 -14.88 -4.25 17.45
CA GLN A 168 -16.07 -4.05 16.61
C GLN A 168 -16.20 -2.60 16.21
N VAL A 169 -16.43 -2.31 14.92
CA VAL A 169 -16.59 -0.95 14.39
C VAL A 169 -18.05 -0.68 14.02
N ASP A 170 -18.62 0.38 14.58
CA ASP A 170 -19.91 0.98 14.20
C ASP A 170 -19.62 2.24 13.37
N VAL A 171 -20.12 2.26 12.14
CA VAL A 171 -19.99 3.39 11.21
C VAL A 171 -21.36 3.91 10.89
N ARG A 172 -21.56 5.23 11.02
CA ARG A 172 -22.80 5.89 10.64
C ARG A 172 -22.53 7.13 9.80
N VAL A 173 -23.30 7.31 8.73
CA VAL A 173 -23.26 8.50 7.87
C VAL A 173 -24.66 9.09 7.82
N ALA A 174 -24.78 10.38 8.16
CA ALA A 174 -26.06 11.06 8.30
C ALA A 174 -27.09 10.27 9.16
N GLY A 175 -26.59 9.60 10.22
CA GLY A 175 -27.39 8.79 11.14
C GLY A 175 -27.76 7.38 10.66
N ARG A 176 -27.40 6.98 9.43
CA ARG A 176 -27.64 5.63 8.91
C ARG A 176 -26.40 4.75 9.10
N GLY A 177 -26.61 3.51 9.56
CA GLY A 177 -25.53 2.51 9.66
C GLY A 177 -24.99 2.10 8.29
N THR A 178 -23.68 1.90 8.19
CA THR A 178 -22.97 1.48 6.98
C THR A 178 -21.66 0.78 7.38
N THR A 179 -20.81 0.42 6.42
CA THR A 179 -19.47 -0.13 6.65
C THR A 179 -18.38 0.70 5.98
N LEU A 180 -17.12 0.49 6.37
CA LEU A 180 -15.97 1.12 5.69
C LEU A 180 -15.87 0.67 4.23
N ASP A 181 -16.21 -0.57 3.93
CA ASP A 181 -16.22 -1.13 2.58
C ASP A 181 -17.29 -0.47 1.70
N GLU A 182 -18.51 -0.29 2.21
CA GLU A 182 -19.59 0.40 1.50
C GLU A 182 -19.27 1.87 1.20
N LEU A 183 -18.40 2.48 2.02
CA LEU A 183 -17.86 3.82 1.77
C LEU A 183 -16.68 3.84 0.80
N GLY A 184 -16.15 2.68 0.41
CA GLY A 184 -14.93 2.53 -0.39
C GLY A 184 -13.65 2.90 0.37
N TRP A 185 -13.71 2.97 1.69
CA TRP A 185 -12.59 3.47 2.50
C TRP A 185 -11.55 2.39 2.79
N THR A 186 -11.91 1.12 2.84
CA THR A 186 -10.95 0.04 3.16
C THR A 186 -9.80 -0.04 2.16
N GLU A 187 -10.11 -0.05 0.87
CA GLU A 187 -9.11 -0.01 -0.20
C GLU A 187 -8.36 1.33 -0.18
N ALA A 188 -9.07 2.45 -0.09
CA ALA A 188 -8.46 3.77 -0.07
C ALA A 188 -7.48 3.97 1.12
N LEU A 189 -7.79 3.44 2.30
CA LEU A 189 -6.91 3.50 3.48
C LEU A 189 -5.67 2.60 3.34
N THR A 190 -5.72 1.60 2.46
CA THR A 190 -4.57 0.75 2.13
C THR A 190 -3.69 1.42 1.08
N THR A 191 -4.30 1.92 0.00
CA THR A 191 -3.61 2.55 -1.13
C THR A 191 -3.05 3.93 -0.75
N TRP A 192 -3.83 4.74 -0.03
CA TRP A 192 -3.52 6.13 0.33
C TRP A 192 -3.43 6.30 1.83
N ARG A 193 -2.65 5.45 2.50
CA ARG A 193 -2.57 5.39 3.96
C ARG A 193 -2.25 6.78 4.57
N PRO A 194 -3.20 7.41 5.29
CA PRO A 194 -3.03 8.78 5.80
C PRO A 194 -2.32 8.82 7.16
N PHE A 195 -1.61 7.75 7.53
CA PHE A 195 -0.97 7.59 8.82
C PHE A 195 0.52 7.39 8.65
N LEU A 196 1.32 8.14 9.40
CA LEU A 196 2.77 7.99 9.43
C LEU A 196 3.25 8.05 10.88
N GLY A 197 3.62 6.90 11.42
CA GLY A 197 4.10 6.82 12.80
C GLY A 197 5.54 7.31 12.93
N ALA A 198 5.85 8.11 13.96
CA ALA A 198 7.22 8.60 14.20
C ALA A 198 8.28 7.48 14.29
N GLY A 199 7.91 6.35 14.88
CA GLY A 199 8.80 5.18 14.97
C GLY A 199 8.90 4.38 13.66
N GLU A 200 7.92 4.50 12.76
CA GLU A 200 7.96 3.88 11.43
C GLU A 200 8.96 4.64 10.55
N LEU A 201 8.85 5.97 10.51
CA LEU A 201 9.79 6.83 9.78
C LEU A 201 11.23 6.66 10.31
N ALA A 202 11.44 6.72 11.62
CA ALA A 202 12.77 6.58 12.21
C ALA A 202 13.42 5.23 11.86
N ARG A 203 12.67 4.12 11.95
CA ARG A 203 13.17 2.78 11.57
C ARG A 203 13.48 2.67 10.09
N SER A 204 12.70 3.32 9.23
CA SER A 204 12.98 3.32 7.79
C SER A 204 14.25 4.13 7.49
N LEU A 205 14.44 5.26 8.18
CA LEU A 205 15.62 6.13 8.03
C LEU A 205 16.93 5.49 8.55
N ASP A 206 16.86 4.72 9.65
CA ASP A 206 18.04 4.11 10.27
C ASP A 206 18.64 2.93 9.46
N LYS A 207 17.87 2.33 8.53
CA LYS A 207 18.31 1.12 7.80
C LYS A 207 18.94 1.41 6.43
N GLY A 208 19.25 2.67 6.14
CA GLY A 208 19.98 3.09 4.95
C GLY A 208 19.09 3.46 3.74
N PRO A 209 19.67 4.09 2.71
CA PRO A 209 18.93 4.80 1.66
C PRO A 209 17.94 3.93 0.86
N SER A 210 18.29 2.67 0.57
CA SER A 210 17.43 1.77 -0.21
C SER A 210 16.13 1.42 0.50
N GLN A 211 16.15 1.22 1.82
CA GLN A 211 14.95 0.83 2.56
C GLN A 211 14.01 2.01 2.80
N VAL A 212 14.55 3.24 2.84
CA VAL A 212 13.73 4.46 2.79
C VAL A 212 13.01 4.54 1.45
N PHE A 213 13.71 4.26 0.36
CA PHE A 213 13.11 4.26 -0.98
C PHE A 213 12.02 3.19 -1.10
N ASP A 214 12.26 1.97 -0.62
CA ASP A 214 11.27 0.88 -0.59
C ASP A 214 10.04 1.25 0.27
N ALA A 215 10.24 1.89 1.42
CA ALA A 215 9.15 2.36 2.27
C ALA A 215 8.33 3.47 1.60
N LEU A 216 8.98 4.41 0.90
CA LEU A 216 8.32 5.46 0.13
C LEU A 216 7.54 4.89 -1.06
N GLN A 217 8.09 3.88 -1.76
CA GLN A 217 7.35 3.17 -2.82
C GLN A 217 6.08 2.53 -2.28
N GLY A 218 6.14 1.97 -1.07
CA GLY A 218 4.97 1.42 -0.39
C GLY A 218 3.88 2.46 -0.14
N ILE A 219 4.27 3.65 0.33
CA ILE A 219 3.37 4.78 0.61
C ILE A 219 2.77 5.37 -0.68
N LEU A 220 3.55 5.37 -1.76
CA LEU A 220 3.16 5.94 -3.05
C LEU A 220 2.39 4.96 -3.94
N GLY A 221 2.11 3.74 -3.47
CA GLY A 221 1.39 2.73 -4.24
C GLY A 221 2.19 2.17 -5.43
N LEU A 222 3.52 2.24 -5.40
CA LEU A 222 4.39 1.88 -6.55
C LEU A 222 4.76 0.40 -6.62
N GLN A 223 4.14 -0.46 -5.81
CA GLN A 223 4.49 -1.88 -5.69
C GLN A 223 4.34 -2.62 -7.02
N GLU A 224 3.31 -2.30 -7.80
CA GLU A 224 3.07 -2.91 -9.11
C GLU A 224 4.21 -2.61 -10.09
N LEU A 225 4.76 -1.40 -10.07
CA LEU A 225 5.92 -1.02 -10.88
C LEU A 225 7.20 -1.73 -10.42
N THR A 226 7.40 -1.82 -9.11
CA THR A 226 8.56 -2.54 -8.55
C THR A 226 8.53 -4.02 -8.93
N GLU A 227 7.36 -4.64 -8.85
CA GLU A 227 7.17 -6.04 -9.23
C GLU A 227 7.34 -6.27 -10.73
N ALA A 228 6.75 -5.42 -11.58
CA ALA A 228 6.98 -5.47 -13.02
C ALA A 228 8.47 -5.33 -13.38
N GLY A 229 9.17 -4.41 -12.72
CA GLY A 229 10.62 -4.23 -12.87
C GLY A 229 11.42 -5.46 -12.45
N ARG A 230 11.03 -6.12 -11.35
CA ARG A 230 11.64 -7.38 -10.88
C ARG A 230 11.47 -8.48 -11.93
N LEU A 231 10.26 -8.68 -12.44
CA LEU A 231 9.93 -9.68 -13.45
C LEU A 231 10.74 -9.47 -14.75
N LEU A 232 10.83 -8.23 -15.23
CA LEU A 232 11.66 -7.87 -16.39
C LEU A 232 13.15 -8.13 -16.13
N GLY A 233 13.63 -7.83 -14.93
CA GLY A 233 15.01 -8.08 -14.52
C GLY A 233 15.35 -9.59 -14.52
N GLU A 234 14.43 -10.42 -14.04
CA GLU A 234 14.57 -11.88 -14.05
C GLU A 234 14.53 -12.45 -15.47
N ALA A 235 13.58 -12.00 -16.29
CA ALA A 235 13.48 -12.37 -17.69
C ALA A 235 14.75 -12.04 -18.48
N ARG A 236 15.34 -10.85 -18.24
CA ARG A 236 16.62 -10.45 -18.86
C ARG A 236 17.77 -11.37 -18.44
N LYS A 237 17.87 -11.70 -17.15
CA LYS A 237 18.93 -12.60 -16.63
C LYS A 237 18.83 -13.97 -17.28
N GLU A 238 17.63 -14.53 -17.33
CA GLU A 238 17.37 -15.85 -17.92
C GLU A 238 17.64 -15.86 -19.43
N THR A 239 17.21 -14.83 -20.16
CA THR A 239 17.47 -14.69 -21.59
C THR A 239 18.98 -14.60 -21.86
N LYS A 240 19.72 -13.81 -21.07
CA LYS A 240 21.18 -13.72 -21.18
C LYS A 240 21.85 -15.08 -20.95
N ARG A 241 21.44 -15.81 -19.92
CA ARG A 241 21.94 -17.16 -19.63
C ARG A 241 21.78 -18.09 -20.83
N ARG A 242 20.58 -18.15 -21.42
CA ARG A 242 20.30 -18.96 -22.62
C ARG A 242 21.16 -18.56 -23.82
N VAL A 243 21.35 -17.27 -24.06
CA VAL A 243 22.21 -16.78 -25.14
C VAL A 243 23.66 -17.22 -24.94
N ASP A 244 24.16 -17.12 -23.71
CA ASP A 244 25.54 -17.52 -23.39
C ASP A 244 25.72 -19.05 -23.54
N GLU A 245 24.73 -19.85 -23.14
CA GLU A 245 24.70 -21.32 -23.36
C GLU A 245 24.67 -21.68 -24.84
N LEU A 246 23.83 -21.02 -25.64
CA LEU A 246 23.76 -21.24 -27.09
C LEU A 246 25.06 -20.84 -27.80
N LYS A 247 25.72 -19.76 -27.36
CA LYS A 247 27.04 -19.37 -27.88
C LYS A 247 28.09 -20.43 -27.58
N GLN A 248 28.13 -20.95 -26.35
CA GLN A 248 29.06 -22.03 -25.98
C GLN A 248 28.78 -23.29 -26.80
N ALA A 249 27.52 -23.70 -26.92
CA ALA A 249 27.13 -24.85 -27.73
C ALA A 249 27.50 -24.66 -29.22
N LYS A 250 27.29 -23.47 -29.77
CA LYS A 250 27.70 -23.12 -31.14
C LYS A 250 29.21 -23.27 -31.33
N THR A 251 30.02 -22.75 -30.40
CA THR A 251 31.48 -22.89 -30.46
C THR A 251 31.90 -24.35 -30.40
N MET A 252 31.35 -25.14 -29.46
CA MET A 252 31.66 -26.56 -29.35
C MET A 252 31.26 -27.36 -30.60
N LEU A 253 30.12 -27.03 -31.21
CA LEU A 253 29.68 -27.66 -32.46
C LEU A 253 30.57 -27.27 -33.64
N ALA A 254 30.98 -26.01 -33.73
CA ALA A 254 31.91 -25.54 -34.77
C ALA A 254 33.28 -26.21 -34.65
N ASP A 255 33.80 -26.34 -33.42
CA ASP A 255 35.07 -27.05 -33.17
C ASP A 255 34.96 -28.52 -33.59
N ARG A 256 33.87 -29.21 -33.24
CA ARG A 256 33.64 -30.60 -33.64
C ARG A 256 33.48 -30.74 -35.16
N ALA A 257 32.79 -29.82 -35.82
CA ALA A 257 32.64 -29.83 -37.26
C ALA A 257 33.99 -29.70 -37.97
N SER A 258 34.90 -28.87 -37.45
CA SER A 258 36.25 -28.68 -38.01
C SER A 258 37.14 -29.94 -37.96
N THR A 259 36.77 -30.94 -37.17
CA THR A 259 37.49 -32.22 -37.06
C THR A 259 36.92 -33.33 -37.94
N VAL A 260 35.81 -33.07 -38.63
CA VAL A 260 35.16 -34.04 -39.53
C VAL A 260 35.64 -33.77 -40.95
N ASP A 261 36.22 -34.78 -41.59
CA ASP A 261 36.73 -34.71 -42.96
C ASP A 261 35.59 -34.93 -43.97
N ASP A 262 34.59 -34.04 -43.91
CA ASP A 262 33.47 -33.96 -44.86
C ASP A 262 33.38 -32.52 -45.39
N PRO A 263 33.41 -32.29 -46.71
CA PRO A 263 33.31 -30.95 -47.30
C PRO A 263 31.95 -30.25 -47.06
N ARG A 264 30.99 -30.89 -46.39
CA ARG A 264 29.70 -30.34 -45.97
C ARG A 264 29.57 -30.11 -44.45
N ALA A 265 30.55 -30.54 -43.65
CA ALA A 265 30.63 -30.28 -42.20
C ALA A 265 31.17 -28.87 -41.92
#